data_AF-A0A815FNH5-F1
#
_entry.id   AF-A0A815FNH5-F1
#
_cell.length_a   1.000
_cell.length_b   1.000
_cell.length_c   1.000
_cell.angle_alpha   90.00
_cell.angle_beta   90.00
_cell.angle_gamma   90.00
#
_symmetry.space_group_name_H-M   'P 1'
#
loop_
_entity.id
_entity.type
_entity.pdbx_description
1 polymer ?
#
loop_
_entity_poly.entity_id
_entity_poly.type
_entity_poly.pdbx_seq_one_letter_code
_entity_poly.pdbx_strand_id
1 'polypeptide(L)'
;LAKQFETFRDNLESFAEKHKNEIKKDIAFRRQFQEMCATVGVDPLASSKGFWSQALGVGDFYYELTVQIVEVCVATSSQNGGLISLDELLLRVRKARGKSRSAQDVSHDDILRAIKKLRILGDGFTVIEPANNQGRILIQSIPGELSMDHTAILNSLQTRSSFTVEQLREQFKWSDERIKTAIDFMIKEGLLWIDNNGRNIEYYFPGLFTAQRVTAGESV
;
A
#
# COMPACT_ATOMS: atom_id res chain seq x y z
N LEU A 1 6.71 16.76 -34.39
CA LEU A 1 6.25 16.51 -33.00
C LEU A 1 5.01 15.61 -32.97
N ALA A 2 3.81 16.05 -33.38
CA ALA A 2 2.60 15.21 -33.38
C ALA A 2 2.75 13.88 -34.15
N LYS A 3 3.31 13.93 -35.37
CA LYS A 3 3.56 12.74 -36.20
C LYS A 3 4.54 11.74 -35.58
N GLN A 4 5.55 12.22 -34.84
CA GLN A 4 6.51 11.35 -34.14
C GLN A 4 5.88 10.71 -32.90
N PHE A 5 4.98 11.42 -32.22
CA PHE A 5 4.19 10.88 -31.11
C PHE A 5 3.23 9.78 -31.58
N GLU A 6 2.55 9.97 -32.72
CA GLU A 6 1.68 8.94 -33.31
C GLU A 6 2.49 7.70 -33.69
N THR A 7 3.60 7.85 -34.44
CA THR A 7 4.44 6.71 -34.80
C THR A 7 5.00 5.98 -33.57
N PHE A 8 5.36 6.71 -32.52
CA PHE A 8 5.83 6.10 -31.28
C PHE A 8 4.71 5.36 -30.54
N ARG A 9 3.51 5.92 -30.52
CA ARG A 9 2.33 5.26 -29.95
C ARG A 9 2.06 3.95 -30.69
N ASP A 10 1.99 3.96 -32.02
CA ASP A 10 1.75 2.77 -32.83
C ASP A 10 2.81 1.68 -32.57
N ASN A 11 4.07 2.08 -32.44
CA ASN A 11 5.17 1.16 -32.10
C ASN A 11 5.01 0.57 -30.69
N LEU A 12 4.61 1.39 -29.72
CA LEU A 12 4.39 0.94 -28.34
C LEU A 12 3.16 0.01 -28.26
N GLU A 13 2.13 0.30 -29.06
CA GLU A 13 0.93 -0.52 -29.20
C GLU A 13 1.28 -1.91 -29.76
N SER A 14 2.03 -1.95 -30.87
CA SER A 14 2.56 -3.17 -31.48
C SER A 14 3.48 -3.96 -30.53
N PHE A 15 4.37 -3.27 -29.82
CA PHE A 15 5.24 -3.88 -28.81
C PHE A 15 4.43 -4.58 -27.73
N ALA A 16 3.42 -3.88 -27.20
CA ALA A 16 2.66 -4.40 -26.10
C ALA A 16 1.77 -5.58 -26.52
N GLU A 17 1.19 -5.56 -27.71
CA GLU A 17 0.45 -6.71 -28.26
C GLU A 17 1.35 -7.93 -28.39
N LYS A 18 2.56 -7.75 -28.92
CA LYS A 18 3.55 -8.83 -29.09
C LYS A 18 3.99 -9.43 -27.75
N HIS A 19 4.19 -8.59 -26.74
CA HIS A 19 4.68 -8.98 -25.43
C HIS A 19 3.59 -9.09 -24.35
N LYS A 20 2.30 -9.15 -24.74
CA LYS A 20 1.14 -9.15 -23.84
C LYS A 20 1.24 -10.18 -22.72
N ASN A 21 1.68 -11.39 -23.02
CA ASN A 21 1.81 -12.46 -22.04
C ASN A 21 2.96 -12.23 -21.05
N GLU A 22 4.06 -11.63 -21.52
CA GLU A 22 5.21 -11.27 -20.68
C GLU A 22 4.83 -10.15 -19.71
N ILE A 23 4.13 -9.12 -20.18
CA ILE A 23 3.59 -8.02 -19.35
C ILE A 23 2.67 -8.57 -18.24
N LYS A 24 1.91 -9.64 -18.52
CA LYS A 24 1.00 -10.25 -17.54
C LYS A 24 1.72 -11.15 -16.54
N LYS A 25 2.71 -11.92 -16.98
CA LYS A 25 3.32 -12.98 -16.17
C LYS A 25 4.59 -12.55 -15.44
N ASP A 26 5.35 -11.62 -16.01
CA ASP A 26 6.62 -11.17 -15.46
C ASP A 26 6.48 -9.79 -14.81
N ILE A 27 6.70 -9.75 -13.49
CA ILE A 27 6.63 -8.52 -12.69
C ILE A 27 7.67 -7.48 -13.15
N ALA A 28 8.91 -7.92 -13.41
CA ALA A 28 9.99 -7.03 -13.79
C ALA A 28 9.72 -6.42 -15.18
N PHE A 29 9.26 -7.24 -16.12
CA PHE A 29 8.91 -6.78 -17.46
C PHE A 29 7.70 -5.84 -17.43
N ARG A 30 6.67 -6.15 -16.62
CA ARG A 30 5.52 -5.25 -16.42
C ARG A 30 5.96 -3.89 -15.91
N ARG A 31 6.85 -3.85 -14.91
CA ARG A 31 7.37 -2.59 -14.36
C ARG A 31 8.09 -1.76 -15.43
N GLN A 32 9.00 -2.38 -16.17
CA GLN A 32 9.75 -1.72 -17.25
C GLN A 32 8.83 -1.17 -18.35
N PHE A 33 7.83 -1.96 -18.77
CA PHE A 33 6.85 -1.52 -19.76
C PHE A 33 6.12 -0.26 -19.28
N GLN A 34 5.76 -0.21 -18.00
CA GLN A 34 5.05 0.94 -17.46
C GLN A 34 5.94 2.15 -17.21
N GLU A 35 7.19 1.97 -16.81
CA GLU A 35 8.19 3.05 -16.74
C GLU A 35 8.36 3.69 -18.12
N MET A 36 8.48 2.87 -19.17
CA MET A 36 8.53 3.36 -20.56
C MET A 36 7.29 4.17 -20.93
N CYS A 37 6.09 3.71 -20.57
CA CYS A 37 4.86 4.47 -20.80
C CYS A 37 4.88 5.83 -20.08
N ALA A 38 5.29 5.84 -18.81
CA ALA A 38 5.35 7.04 -17.98
C ALA A 38 6.35 8.09 -18.50
N THR A 39 7.54 7.67 -18.97
CA THR A 39 8.55 8.56 -19.57
C THR A 39 8.00 9.35 -20.75
N VAL A 40 7.03 8.79 -21.47
CA VAL A 40 6.43 9.39 -22.66
C VAL A 40 5.14 10.16 -22.34
N GLY A 41 4.68 10.10 -21.08
CA GLY A 41 3.42 10.71 -20.66
C GLY A 41 2.19 9.90 -21.07
N VAL A 42 2.36 8.62 -21.41
CA VAL A 42 1.26 7.69 -21.68
C VAL A 42 0.93 6.94 -20.41
N ASP A 43 -0.34 6.97 -20.01
CA ASP A 43 -0.83 6.19 -18.87
C ASP A 43 -1.65 5.00 -19.40
N PRO A 44 -1.09 3.77 -19.37
CA PRO A 44 -1.76 2.58 -19.89
C PRO A 44 -3.00 2.19 -19.08
N LEU A 45 -3.24 2.87 -17.95
CA LEU A 45 -4.35 2.65 -17.01
C LEU A 45 -5.31 3.83 -16.96
N ALA A 46 -5.22 4.80 -17.88
CA ALA A 46 -6.07 5.99 -17.83
C ALA A 46 -7.54 5.72 -18.19
N SER A 47 -7.83 4.70 -19.03
CA SER A 47 -9.18 4.44 -19.50
C SER A 47 -9.41 2.97 -19.82
N SER A 48 -10.54 2.43 -19.34
CA SER A 48 -11.06 1.09 -19.70
C SER A 48 -11.48 1.00 -21.18
N LYS A 49 -11.74 2.15 -21.83
CA LYS A 49 -11.96 2.26 -23.27
C LYS A 49 -10.70 2.64 -24.05
N GLY A 50 -9.58 2.80 -23.36
CA GLY A 50 -8.29 3.05 -24.00
C GLY A 50 -7.78 1.80 -24.70
N PHE A 51 -7.02 2.01 -25.79
CA PHE A 51 -6.36 0.94 -26.53
C PHE A 51 -5.66 -0.05 -25.58
N TRP A 52 -4.92 0.44 -24.59
CA TRP A 52 -4.16 -0.37 -23.64
C TRP A 52 -5.02 -1.33 -22.80
N SER A 53 -6.23 -0.91 -22.41
CA SER A 53 -7.14 -1.79 -21.68
C SER A 53 -7.69 -2.88 -22.59
N GLN A 54 -8.11 -2.54 -23.82
CA GLN A 54 -8.71 -3.48 -24.76
C GLN A 54 -7.68 -4.44 -25.38
N ALA A 55 -6.53 -3.93 -25.82
CA ALA A 55 -5.48 -4.70 -26.47
C ALA A 55 -4.72 -5.59 -25.46
N LEU A 56 -4.42 -5.08 -24.27
CA LEU A 56 -3.55 -5.78 -23.31
C LEU A 56 -4.28 -6.40 -22.14
N GLY A 57 -5.49 -5.94 -21.79
CA GLY A 57 -6.16 -6.33 -20.54
C GLY A 57 -5.41 -5.84 -19.29
N VAL A 58 -4.55 -4.84 -19.45
CA VAL A 58 -3.78 -4.25 -18.36
C VAL A 58 -4.70 -3.40 -17.47
N GLY A 59 -5.69 -2.72 -18.05
CA GLY A 59 -6.76 -2.06 -17.28
C GLY A 59 -7.52 -3.05 -16.40
N ASP A 60 -8.03 -4.15 -16.98
CA ASP A 60 -8.78 -5.18 -16.25
C ASP A 60 -8.00 -5.75 -15.05
N PHE A 61 -6.70 -6.00 -15.22
CA PHE A 61 -5.84 -6.46 -14.13
C PHE A 61 -5.81 -5.46 -12.96
N TYR A 62 -5.60 -4.17 -13.22
CA TYR A 62 -5.55 -3.17 -12.15
C TYR A 62 -6.92 -2.88 -11.55
N TYR A 63 -8.01 -2.98 -12.32
CA TYR A 63 -9.37 -2.88 -11.77
C TYR A 63 -9.65 -4.03 -10.81
N GLU A 64 -9.34 -5.27 -11.20
CA GLU A 64 -9.50 -6.44 -10.34
C GLU A 64 -8.62 -6.33 -9.08
N LEU A 65 -7.35 -5.93 -9.25
CA LEU A 65 -6.43 -5.70 -8.14
C LEU A 65 -6.95 -4.62 -7.19
N THR A 66 -7.52 -3.56 -7.74
CA THR A 66 -8.12 -2.46 -6.95
C THR A 66 -9.27 -2.96 -6.08
N VAL A 67 -10.17 -3.78 -6.63
CA VAL A 67 -11.27 -4.39 -5.87
C VAL A 67 -10.72 -5.25 -4.73
N GLN A 68 -9.69 -6.07 -5.00
CA GLN A 68 -9.07 -6.93 -3.99
C GLN A 68 -8.40 -6.13 -2.87
N ILE A 69 -7.75 -5.01 -3.19
CA ILE A 69 -7.18 -4.09 -2.19
C ILE A 69 -8.30 -3.56 -1.29
N VAL A 70 -9.40 -3.09 -1.88
CA VAL A 70 -10.56 -2.58 -1.11
C VAL A 70 -11.15 -3.67 -0.22
N GLU A 71 -11.34 -4.89 -0.74
CA GLU A 71 -11.86 -6.03 0.03
C GLU A 71 -10.98 -6.35 1.24
N VAL A 72 -9.65 -6.40 1.05
CA VAL A 72 -8.70 -6.64 2.15
C VAL A 72 -8.77 -5.52 3.18
N CYS A 73 -8.80 -4.25 2.75
CA CYS A 73 -8.89 -3.11 3.66
C CYS A 73 -10.20 -3.11 4.45
N VAL A 74 -11.34 -3.37 3.81
CA VAL A 74 -12.64 -3.50 4.48
C VAL A 74 -12.63 -4.66 5.47
N ALA A 75 -12.16 -5.85 5.05
CA ALA A 75 -12.11 -7.04 5.90
C ALA A 75 -11.20 -6.91 7.12
N THR A 76 -10.24 -5.98 7.10
CA THR A 76 -9.27 -5.77 8.19
C THR A 76 -9.53 -4.52 9.02
N SER A 77 -10.34 -3.58 8.50
CA SER A 77 -10.63 -2.29 9.12
C SER A 77 -11.05 -2.37 10.58
N SER A 78 -11.89 -3.34 10.95
CA SER A 78 -12.35 -3.50 12.34
C SER A 78 -11.24 -3.95 13.30
N GLN A 79 -10.14 -4.50 12.78
CA GLN A 79 -9.02 -5.00 13.56
C GLN A 79 -7.88 -3.99 13.65
N ASN A 80 -7.64 -3.20 12.59
CA ASN A 80 -6.48 -2.31 12.47
C ASN A 80 -6.82 -0.82 12.33
N GLY A 81 -8.10 -0.45 12.46
CA GLY A 81 -8.58 0.94 12.31
C GLY A 81 -8.39 1.52 10.91
N GLY A 82 -8.22 0.65 9.90
CA GLY A 82 -8.02 1.07 8.52
C GLY A 82 -6.56 1.41 8.15
N LEU A 83 -5.60 1.13 9.03
CA LEU A 83 -4.17 1.30 8.76
C LEU A 83 -3.48 -0.06 8.56
N ILE A 84 -2.74 -0.23 7.48
CA ILE A 84 -2.07 -1.49 7.13
C ILE A 84 -0.73 -1.22 6.46
N SER A 85 0.31 -2.02 6.74
CA SER A 85 1.57 -1.90 6.00
C SER A 85 1.42 -2.40 4.56
N LEU A 86 2.21 -1.83 3.64
CA LEU A 86 2.21 -2.25 2.25
C LEU A 86 2.58 -3.74 2.09
N ASP A 87 3.50 -4.23 2.93
CA ASP A 87 3.90 -5.64 2.97
C ASP A 87 2.75 -6.56 3.39
N GLU A 88 2.01 -6.19 4.43
CA GLU A 88 0.86 -6.96 4.91
C GLU A 88 -0.28 -6.94 3.88
N LEU A 89 -0.54 -5.77 3.28
CA LEU A 89 -1.54 -5.65 2.24
C LEU A 89 -1.20 -6.55 1.05
N LEU A 90 0.05 -6.53 0.58
CA LEU A 90 0.50 -7.39 -0.52
C LEU A 90 0.34 -8.89 -0.17
N LEU A 91 0.74 -9.29 1.05
CA LEU A 91 0.61 -10.67 1.52
C LEU A 91 -0.87 -11.11 1.50
N ARG A 92 -1.77 -10.29 2.04
CA ARG A 92 -3.20 -10.58 2.09
C ARG A 92 -3.83 -10.61 0.70
N VAL A 93 -3.50 -9.68 -0.18
CA VAL A 93 -3.98 -9.67 -1.58
C VAL A 93 -3.53 -10.93 -2.31
N ARG A 94 -2.25 -11.32 -2.19
CA ARG A 94 -1.73 -12.57 -2.79
C ARG A 94 -2.44 -13.80 -2.23
N LYS A 95 -2.76 -13.81 -0.93
CA LYS A 95 -3.53 -14.90 -0.30
C LYS A 95 -4.97 -14.95 -0.83
N ALA A 96 -5.63 -13.80 -0.96
CA ALA A 96 -7.02 -13.70 -1.47
C ALA A 96 -7.13 -14.14 -2.94
N ARG A 97 -6.12 -13.86 -3.77
CA ARG A 97 -6.05 -14.31 -5.17
C ARG A 97 -5.94 -15.83 -5.35
N GLY A 98 -5.54 -16.56 -4.31
CA GLY A 98 -5.32 -18.01 -4.35
C GLY A 98 -4.15 -18.44 -5.24
N LYS A 99 -3.91 -19.75 -5.32
CA LYS A 99 -2.80 -20.35 -6.11
C LYS A 99 -3.20 -20.73 -7.54
N SER A 100 -4.19 -20.06 -8.13
CA SER A 100 -4.57 -20.39 -9.51
C SER A 100 -3.38 -20.15 -10.44
N ARG A 101 -3.08 -21.11 -11.33
CA ARG A 101 -2.05 -20.96 -12.37
C ARG A 101 -2.30 -19.78 -13.32
N SER A 102 -3.51 -19.22 -13.31
CA SER A 102 -3.89 -18.03 -14.08
C SER A 102 -3.77 -16.71 -13.32
N ALA A 103 -3.59 -16.74 -11.99
CA ALA A 103 -3.47 -15.54 -11.19
C ALA A 103 -2.11 -14.88 -11.48
N GLN A 104 -2.15 -13.67 -12.04
CA GLN A 104 -0.95 -12.87 -12.27
C GLN A 104 -0.31 -12.52 -10.92
N ASP A 105 1.00 -12.67 -10.78
CA ASP A 105 1.67 -12.25 -9.54
C ASP A 105 1.65 -10.73 -9.41
N VAL A 106 1.58 -10.24 -8.18
CA VAL A 106 1.39 -8.84 -7.81
C VAL A 106 2.63 -8.37 -7.06
N SER A 107 3.08 -7.15 -7.31
CA SER A 107 4.21 -6.51 -6.63
C SER A 107 3.76 -5.29 -5.81
N HIS A 108 4.64 -4.77 -4.96
CA HIS A 108 4.42 -3.50 -4.25
C HIS A 108 4.08 -2.35 -5.19
N ASP A 109 4.76 -2.27 -6.34
CA ASP A 109 4.50 -1.25 -7.36
C ASP A 109 3.10 -1.37 -7.95
N ASP A 110 2.62 -2.61 -8.17
CA ASP A 110 1.25 -2.84 -8.63
C ASP A 110 0.21 -2.36 -7.61
N ILE A 111 0.43 -2.63 -6.32
CA ILE A 111 -0.45 -2.16 -5.24
C ILE A 111 -0.49 -0.62 -5.19
N LEU A 112 0.67 0.04 -5.21
CA LEU A 112 0.76 1.50 -5.15
C LEU A 112 0.09 2.16 -6.36
N ARG A 113 0.25 1.59 -7.55
CA ARG A 113 -0.43 2.07 -8.77
C ARG A 113 -1.93 1.90 -8.68
N ALA A 114 -2.42 0.74 -8.23
CA ALA A 114 -3.86 0.51 -8.03
C ALA A 114 -4.46 1.52 -7.03
N ILE A 115 -3.78 1.76 -5.90
CA ILE A 115 -4.20 2.76 -4.89
C ILE A 115 -4.20 4.17 -5.47
N LYS A 116 -3.18 4.55 -6.25
CA LYS A 116 -3.16 5.87 -6.92
C LYS A 116 -4.36 6.06 -7.85
N LYS A 117 -4.88 4.98 -8.45
CA LYS A 117 -6.08 5.02 -9.27
C LYS A 117 -7.36 5.12 -8.46
N LEU A 118 -7.41 4.59 -7.24
CA LEU A 118 -8.57 4.75 -6.33
C LEU A 118 -8.86 6.21 -5.98
N ARG A 119 -7.87 7.10 -6.07
CA ARG A 119 -8.06 8.53 -5.80
C ARG A 119 -9.14 9.21 -6.65
N ILE A 120 -9.49 8.65 -7.82
CA ILE A 120 -10.61 9.16 -8.63
C ILE A 120 -11.97 9.02 -7.93
N LEU A 121 -12.07 8.11 -6.96
CA LEU A 121 -13.28 7.88 -6.16
C LEU A 121 -13.31 8.76 -4.88
N GLY A 122 -12.27 9.57 -4.65
CA GLY A 122 -12.11 10.43 -3.48
C GLY A 122 -10.87 10.09 -2.65
N ASP A 123 -10.73 10.74 -1.49
CA ASP A 123 -9.56 10.61 -0.61
C ASP A 123 -9.71 9.48 0.42
N GLY A 124 -10.43 8.41 0.07
CA GLY A 124 -10.64 7.25 0.96
C GLY A 124 -9.39 6.38 1.16
N PHE A 125 -8.38 6.52 0.29
CA PHE A 125 -7.12 5.79 0.39
C PHE A 125 -5.93 6.74 0.31
N THR A 126 -5.06 6.67 1.32
CA THR A 126 -3.86 7.50 1.43
C THR A 126 -2.63 6.62 1.62
N VAL A 127 -1.57 6.93 0.86
CA VAL A 127 -0.25 6.32 1.03
C VAL A 127 0.55 7.20 1.98
N ILE A 128 0.97 6.65 3.11
CA ILE A 128 1.84 7.30 4.08
C ILE A 128 3.25 6.76 3.87
N GLU A 129 4.12 7.61 3.32
CA GLU A 129 5.52 7.28 3.09
C GLU A 129 6.34 7.42 4.38
N PRO A 130 7.35 6.56 4.59
CA PRO A 130 8.22 6.65 5.75
C PRO A 130 9.08 7.91 5.71
N ALA A 131 9.36 8.48 6.88
CA ALA A 131 10.31 9.59 6.99
C ALA A 131 11.68 9.20 6.40
N ASN A 132 12.25 10.06 5.56
CA ASN A 132 13.56 9.90 4.93
C ASN A 132 13.74 8.63 4.07
N ASN A 133 12.65 8.07 3.51
CA ASN A 133 12.68 6.80 2.76
C ASN A 133 13.22 5.61 3.58
N GLN A 134 13.23 5.72 4.91
CA GLN A 134 13.69 4.68 5.83
C GLN A 134 12.51 4.23 6.69
N GLY A 135 11.97 3.05 6.38
CA GLY A 135 10.84 2.48 7.10
C GLY A 135 9.83 1.83 6.17
N ARG A 136 8.60 1.66 6.68
CA ARG A 136 7.53 0.96 5.99
C ARG A 136 6.58 1.97 5.36
N ILE A 137 6.13 1.68 4.16
CA ILE A 137 5.00 2.38 3.55
C ILE A 137 3.72 1.86 4.21
N LEU A 138 2.86 2.77 4.65
CA LEU A 138 1.56 2.44 5.24
C LEU A 138 0.45 2.90 4.30
N ILE A 139 -0.62 2.13 4.28
CA ILE A 139 -1.85 2.44 3.55
C ILE A 139 -2.93 2.72 4.58
N GLN A 140 -3.52 3.91 4.49
CA GLN A 140 -4.71 4.28 5.23
C GLN A 140 -5.91 4.14 4.30
N SER A 141 -6.94 3.42 4.75
CA SER A 141 -8.14 3.06 3.96
C SER A 141 -9.45 3.58 4.55
N ILE A 142 -9.37 4.22 5.72
CA ILE A 142 -10.48 4.92 6.36
C ILE A 142 -10.11 6.40 6.41
N PRO A 143 -11.00 7.32 5.97
CA PRO A 143 -10.78 8.75 6.09
C PRO A 143 -10.51 9.16 7.55
N GLY A 144 -9.45 9.93 7.76
CA GLY A 144 -9.09 10.47 9.07
C GLY A 144 -7.75 11.18 8.99
N GLU A 145 -7.63 12.32 9.65
CA GLU A 145 -6.37 13.07 9.64
C GLU A 145 -5.44 12.61 10.76
N LEU A 146 -4.29 12.09 10.38
CA LEU A 146 -3.20 11.83 11.31
C LEU A 146 -2.41 13.12 11.52
N SER A 147 -2.32 13.57 12.76
CA SER A 147 -1.50 14.72 13.12
C SER A 147 0.00 14.41 12.91
N MET A 148 0.84 15.45 13.01
CA MET A 148 2.29 15.27 13.02
C MET A 148 2.77 14.35 14.15
N ASP A 149 2.07 14.36 15.29
CA ASP A 149 2.40 13.51 16.43
C ASP A 149 2.11 12.04 16.12
N HIS A 150 0.96 11.79 15.50
CA HIS A 150 0.57 10.44 15.09
C HIS A 150 1.55 9.88 14.06
N THR A 151 1.91 10.70 13.09
CA THR A 151 2.88 10.36 12.04
C THR A 151 4.28 10.15 12.63
N ALA A 152 4.69 10.91 13.65
CA ALA A 152 5.96 10.72 14.33
C ALA A 152 6.01 9.38 15.10
N ILE A 153 4.93 9.02 15.81
CA ILE A 153 4.81 7.72 16.48
C ILE A 153 4.91 6.59 15.45
N LEU A 154 4.15 6.64 14.35
CA LEU A 154 4.21 5.62 13.29
C LEU A 154 5.61 5.50 12.68
N ASN A 155 6.27 6.62 12.40
CA ASN A 155 7.64 6.64 11.86
C ASN A 155 8.69 6.10 12.85
N SER A 156 8.44 6.18 14.16
CA SER A 156 9.35 5.57 15.16
C SER A 156 9.32 4.04 15.11
N LEU A 157 8.24 3.45 14.58
CA LEU A 157 7.99 2.02 14.54
C LEU A 157 8.47 1.37 13.23
N GLN A 158 9.70 1.69 12.79
CA GLN A 158 10.24 1.17 11.54
C GLN A 158 10.26 -0.37 11.50
N THR A 159 10.73 -1.00 12.59
CA THR A 159 10.89 -2.46 12.70
C THR A 159 9.98 -3.08 13.76
N ARG A 160 9.36 -2.25 14.61
CA ARG A 160 8.48 -2.67 15.70
C ARG A 160 7.02 -2.48 15.33
N SER A 161 6.14 -3.11 16.07
CA SER A 161 4.69 -2.95 15.95
C SER A 161 4.06 -2.36 17.21
N SER A 162 4.86 -2.14 18.27
CA SER A 162 4.40 -1.66 19.57
C SER A 162 5.34 -0.64 20.19
N PHE A 163 4.81 0.10 21.16
CA PHE A 163 5.54 1.07 21.98
C PHE A 163 4.96 1.17 23.39
N THR A 164 5.73 1.80 24.28
CA THR A 164 5.32 2.20 25.63
C THR A 164 5.36 3.73 25.76
N VAL A 165 4.67 4.28 26.77
CA VAL A 165 4.71 5.73 27.06
C VAL A 165 6.15 6.17 27.37
N GLU A 166 6.90 5.35 28.10
CA GLU A 166 8.29 5.62 28.46
C GLU A 166 9.17 5.78 27.22
N GLN A 167 9.02 4.90 26.23
CA GLN A 167 9.76 4.99 24.96
C GLN A 167 9.44 6.29 24.21
N LEU A 168 8.17 6.69 24.13
CA LEU A 168 7.80 7.95 23.49
C LEU A 168 8.37 9.17 24.24
N ARG A 169 8.33 9.14 25.58
CA ARG A 169 8.90 10.20 26.43
C ARG A 169 10.41 10.30 26.23
N GLU A 170 11.11 9.18 26.21
CA GLU A 170 12.56 9.14 26.02
C GLU A 170 12.99 9.63 24.65
N GLN A 171 12.27 9.19 23.60
CA GLN A 171 12.60 9.49 22.20
C GLN A 171 12.22 10.92 21.81
N PHE A 172 11.02 11.38 22.16
CA PHE A 172 10.48 12.65 21.66
C PHE A 172 10.53 13.80 22.66
N LYS A 173 10.82 13.52 23.95
CA LYS A 173 10.81 14.50 25.05
C LYS A 173 9.46 15.25 25.15
N TRP A 174 8.36 14.59 24.80
CA TRP A 174 7.02 15.16 24.92
C TRP A 174 6.50 15.13 26.37
N SER A 175 5.57 16.02 26.69
CA SER A 175 4.86 15.97 27.98
C SER A 175 3.91 14.78 28.04
N ASP A 176 3.59 14.35 29.25
CA ASP A 176 2.68 13.22 29.47
C ASP A 176 1.27 13.50 28.91
N GLU A 177 0.80 14.76 28.98
CA GLU A 177 -0.49 15.15 28.42
C GLU A 177 -0.50 15.04 26.88
N ARG A 178 0.59 15.42 26.22
CA ARG A 178 0.71 15.33 24.76
C ARG A 178 0.73 13.86 24.31
N ILE A 179 1.52 13.03 24.98
CA ILE A 179 1.58 11.59 24.69
C ILE A 179 0.21 10.95 24.90
N LYS A 180 -0.44 11.24 26.03
CA LYS A 180 -1.77 10.73 26.34
C LYS A 180 -2.79 11.15 25.29
N THR A 181 -2.81 12.42 24.89
CA THR A 181 -3.73 12.94 23.86
C THR A 181 -3.57 12.20 22.53
N ALA A 182 -2.33 11.97 22.09
CA ALA A 182 -2.04 11.23 20.87
C ALA A 182 -2.48 9.76 20.95
N ILE A 183 -2.20 9.10 22.08
CA ILE A 183 -2.59 7.70 22.31
C ILE A 183 -4.12 7.56 22.39
N ASP A 184 -4.79 8.42 23.17
CA ASP A 184 -6.25 8.41 23.33
C ASP A 184 -6.96 8.61 21.99
N PHE A 185 -6.44 9.50 21.14
CA PHE A 185 -6.92 9.67 19.77
C PHE A 185 -6.78 8.37 18.97
N MET A 186 -5.58 7.78 18.94
CA MET A 186 -5.34 6.56 18.15
C MET A 186 -6.15 5.36 18.64
N ILE A 187 -6.41 5.24 19.94
CA ILE A 187 -7.31 4.22 20.50
C ILE A 187 -8.74 4.47 20.03
N LYS A 188 -9.20 5.73 20.09
CA LYS A 188 -10.55 6.11 19.66
C LYS A 188 -10.78 5.81 18.18
N GLU A 189 -9.76 6.03 17.34
CA GLU A 189 -9.79 5.68 15.92
C GLU A 189 -9.59 4.17 15.65
N GLY A 190 -9.43 3.35 16.69
CA GLY A 190 -9.28 1.89 16.57
C GLY A 190 -7.94 1.45 15.98
N LEU A 191 -6.94 2.33 15.95
CA LEU A 191 -5.61 2.05 15.41
C LEU A 191 -4.73 1.25 16.37
N LEU A 192 -5.00 1.37 17.68
CA LEU A 192 -4.20 0.77 18.74
C LEU A 192 -4.95 -0.30 19.51
N TRP A 193 -4.24 -1.38 19.83
CA TRP A 193 -4.61 -2.35 20.86
C TRP A 193 -3.79 -2.08 22.11
N ILE A 194 -4.38 -2.36 23.28
CA ILE A 194 -3.76 -2.14 24.58
C ILE A 194 -3.48 -3.51 25.20
N ASP A 195 -2.24 -3.75 25.60
CA ASP A 195 -1.86 -4.88 26.44
C ASP A 195 -1.46 -4.37 27.83
N ASN A 196 -2.21 -4.80 28.85
CA ASN A 196 -2.03 -4.44 30.24
C ASN A 196 -1.60 -5.63 31.12
N ASN A 197 -1.19 -6.75 30.52
CA ASN A 197 -0.78 -7.95 31.25
C ASN A 197 0.69 -7.93 31.71
N GLY A 198 1.47 -6.95 31.24
CA GLY A 198 2.89 -6.79 31.53
C GLY A 198 3.19 -5.87 32.73
N ARG A 199 4.49 -5.57 32.93
CA ARG A 199 4.94 -4.59 33.93
C ARG A 199 4.58 -3.15 33.54
N ASN A 200 4.61 -2.87 32.24
CA ASN A 200 4.21 -1.60 31.64
C ASN A 200 3.08 -1.86 30.65
N ILE A 201 2.23 -0.86 30.43
CA ILE A 201 1.20 -0.91 29.39
C ILE A 201 1.88 -0.76 28.03
N GLU A 202 1.62 -1.69 27.12
CA GLU A 202 2.11 -1.66 25.76
C GLU A 202 0.97 -1.38 24.77
N TYR A 203 1.24 -0.53 23.80
CA TYR A 203 0.32 -0.16 22.74
C TYR A 203 0.79 -0.74 21.42
N TYR A 204 -0.10 -1.44 20.73
CA TYR A 204 0.20 -2.22 19.54
C TYR A 204 -0.57 -1.67 18.34
N PHE A 205 0.09 -1.56 17.19
CA PHE A 205 -0.58 -1.34 15.90
C PHE A 205 -0.79 -2.67 15.19
N PRO A 206 -2.03 -3.20 15.13
CA PRO A 206 -2.31 -4.48 14.48
C PRO A 206 -1.95 -4.48 12.99
N GLY A 207 -2.08 -3.33 12.33
CA GLY A 207 -1.69 -3.11 10.94
C GLY A 207 -0.20 -3.32 10.65
N LEU A 208 0.65 -3.42 11.68
CA LEU A 208 2.10 -3.59 11.56
C LEU A 208 2.59 -5.03 11.90
N PHE A 209 1.70 -5.94 12.34
CA PHE A 209 2.10 -7.24 12.91
C PHE A 209 2.85 -8.18 11.96
N THR A 210 2.49 -8.24 10.69
CA THR A 210 3.13 -9.16 9.73
C THR A 210 4.59 -8.87 9.52
N ALA A 211 4.98 -7.63 9.75
CA ALA A 211 6.31 -7.19 9.54
C ALA A 211 7.24 -7.59 10.72
N GLN A 212 6.72 -8.20 11.79
CA GLN A 212 7.52 -9.01 12.74
C GLN A 212 7.73 -10.46 12.25
N ARG A 213 6.76 -11.07 11.56
CA ARG A 213 6.86 -12.47 11.11
C ARG A 213 7.91 -12.67 10.01
N VAL A 214 7.99 -11.71 9.08
CA VAL A 214 8.98 -11.75 7.98
C VAL A 214 10.41 -11.46 8.46
N THR A 215 10.59 -10.59 9.45
CA THR A 215 11.92 -10.28 10.02
C THR A 215 12.39 -11.31 11.04
N ALA A 216 11.47 -12.04 11.67
CA ALA A 216 11.78 -13.14 12.60
C ALA A 216 11.97 -14.50 11.91
N GLY A 217 11.81 -14.60 10.57
CA GLY A 217 11.96 -15.86 9.84
C GLY A 217 10.87 -16.90 10.12
N GLU A 218 9.75 -16.48 10.72
CA GLU A 218 8.65 -17.39 11.03
C GLU A 218 7.72 -17.54 9.82
N SER A 219 7.54 -18.79 9.39
CA SER A 219 6.69 -19.14 8.24
C SER A 219 5.22 -18.87 8.54
N VAL A 220 4.51 -18.28 7.58
CA VAL A 220 3.05 -18.04 7.59
C VAL A 220 2.26 -19.34 7.46
#